data_AF-A0AA89ALC2-F1
#
_entry.id   AF-A0AA89ALC2-F1
#
_cell.length_a   1.000
_cell.length_b   1.000
_cell.length_c   1.000
_cell.angle_alpha   90.00
_cell.angle_beta   90.00
_cell.angle_gamma   90.00
#
_symmetry.space_group_name_H-M   'P 1'
#
loop_
_entity.id
_entity.type
_entity.pdbx_description
1 polymer ?
#
loop_
_entity_poly.entity_id
_entity_poly.type
_entity_poly.pdbx_seq_one_letter_code
_entity_poly.pdbx_strand_id
1 'polypeptide(L)'
;VRLGIRLWSYVREEASHGRKAPIDPFTRESCKPSASHGVPLGGMGHLMVAQCFKCHRSGSISRGFRGEFKHFQIVPGACETSPMMANQFSVKLHPSAIILFINCWLKIFISRESGNKKYASVLSPGQHEGLGKPSDHGISSWGWNLSGQHSTYHALFPRAWTIYDGEPDPELKVSCRQISPFIPHNYRDSSLPTAVFVYTLVNTGKERAKVSLLLTWANSIGGISHLSGDHVNESFIGEDGVSGVLLHHKQILIMYIGFANTMGFWSIVI
;
A
#
# COMPACT_ATOMS: atom_id res chain seq x y z
N VAL A 1 -14.45 3.21 40.96
CA VAL A 1 -13.94 4.61 40.88
C VAL A 1 -12.43 4.73 40.61
N ARG A 2 -11.52 3.96 41.25
CA ARG A 2 -10.05 4.20 41.19
C ARG A 2 -9.30 3.91 39.87
N LEU A 3 -9.88 3.29 38.84
CA LEU A 3 -9.13 2.98 37.60
C LEU A 3 -9.17 4.13 36.57
N GLY A 4 -10.36 4.66 36.27
CA GLY A 4 -10.53 5.72 35.26
C GLY A 4 -9.70 6.99 35.56
N ILE A 5 -9.63 7.41 36.82
CA ILE A 5 -8.83 8.57 37.24
C ILE A 5 -7.33 8.34 36.99
N ARG A 6 -6.82 7.13 37.27
CA ARG A 6 -5.41 6.77 37.02
C ARG A 6 -5.08 6.72 35.53
N LEU A 7 -6.00 6.19 34.73
CA LEU A 7 -5.83 6.14 33.28
C LEU A 7 -5.92 7.55 32.66
N TRP A 8 -6.79 8.41 33.16
CA TRP A 8 -6.90 9.81 32.73
C TRP A 8 -5.68 10.65 33.11
N SER A 9 -5.13 10.49 34.32
CA SER A 9 -3.89 11.16 34.70
C SER A 9 -2.71 10.68 33.85
N TYR A 10 -2.61 9.38 33.58
CA TYR A 10 -1.58 8.83 32.69
C TYR A 10 -1.70 9.36 31.25
N VAL A 11 -2.90 9.37 30.66
CA VAL A 11 -3.15 9.93 29.32
C VAL A 11 -2.73 11.41 29.25
N ARG A 12 -3.00 12.20 30.30
CA ARG A 12 -2.58 13.61 30.36
C ARG A 12 -1.08 13.79 30.56
N GLU A 13 -0.43 12.92 31.31
CA GLU A 13 1.02 12.92 31.51
C GLU A 13 1.76 12.57 30.21
N GLU A 14 1.32 11.54 29.50
CA GLU A 14 1.82 11.21 28.15
C GLU A 14 1.63 12.39 27.19
N ALA A 15 0.44 12.99 27.16
CA ALA A 15 0.16 14.16 26.33
C ALA A 15 1.04 15.38 26.68
N SER A 16 1.38 15.60 27.95
CA SER A 16 2.33 16.67 28.35
C SER A 16 3.76 16.43 27.86
N HIS A 17 4.15 15.17 27.63
CA HIS A 17 5.41 14.81 26.99
C HIS A 17 5.31 14.76 25.45
N GLY A 18 4.17 15.17 24.86
CA GLY A 18 3.93 15.11 23.42
C GLY A 18 3.73 13.69 22.87
N ARG A 19 3.43 12.71 23.74
CA ARG A 19 3.24 11.30 23.39
C ARG A 19 1.75 10.94 23.40
N LYS A 20 1.34 9.97 22.58
CA LYS A 20 0.00 9.37 22.63
C LYS A 20 0.06 8.15 23.56
N ALA A 21 -0.84 8.08 24.54
CA ALA A 21 -0.94 6.91 25.40
C ALA A 21 -1.33 5.65 24.60
N PRO A 22 -0.76 4.47 24.89
CA PRO A 22 -1.07 3.23 24.15
C PRO A 22 -2.56 2.81 24.22
N ILE A 23 -3.26 3.21 25.28
CA ILE A 23 -4.71 3.02 25.46
C ILE A 23 -5.28 4.34 25.97
N ASP A 24 -6.06 5.02 25.13
CA ASP A 24 -6.83 6.21 25.50
C ASP A 24 -8.32 5.94 25.27
N PRO A 25 -9.11 5.67 26.33
CA PRO A 25 -10.55 5.48 26.22
C PRO A 25 -11.34 6.81 26.30
N PHE A 26 -10.67 7.95 26.47
CA PHE A 26 -11.30 9.26 26.62
C PHE A 26 -11.32 10.02 25.28
N THR A 27 -10.26 9.89 24.48
CA THR A 27 -10.24 10.40 23.10
C THR A 27 -10.86 9.37 22.16
N ARG A 28 -12.10 9.61 21.72
CA ARG A 28 -12.75 8.78 20.70
C ARG A 28 -12.05 8.96 19.36
N GLU A 29 -11.44 7.90 18.83
CA GLU A 29 -10.86 7.92 17.49
C GLU A 29 -11.96 8.20 16.44
N SER A 30 -11.64 9.06 15.48
CA SER A 30 -12.57 9.53 14.45
C SER A 30 -12.89 8.45 13.41
N CYS A 31 -11.95 7.53 13.18
CA CYS A 31 -12.13 6.37 12.33
C CYS A 31 -12.87 5.26 13.10
N LYS A 32 -13.99 4.77 12.58
CA LYS A 32 -14.64 3.58 13.15
C LYS A 32 -13.74 2.35 12.93
N PRO A 33 -13.60 1.44 13.90
CA PRO A 33 -12.84 0.22 13.69
C PRO A 33 -13.50 -0.62 12.58
N SER A 34 -12.84 -0.70 11.42
CA SER A 34 -13.32 -1.49 10.29
C SER A 34 -12.91 -2.94 10.42
N ALA A 35 -13.79 -3.88 10.10
CA ALA A 35 -13.47 -5.31 10.07
C ALA A 35 -12.44 -5.70 8.98
N SER A 36 -12.14 -4.83 8.01
CA SER A 36 -11.23 -5.13 6.89
C SER A 36 -9.73 -5.07 7.24
N HIS A 37 -9.31 -5.82 8.25
CA HIS A 37 -7.91 -6.00 8.62
C HIS A 37 -7.18 -6.94 7.65
N GLY A 38 -5.86 -7.05 7.80
CA GLY A 38 -5.01 -7.98 7.05
C GLY A 38 -3.58 -7.97 7.59
N VAL A 39 -2.71 -8.77 6.98
CA VAL A 39 -1.30 -8.95 7.40
C VAL A 39 -0.52 -7.63 7.29
N PRO A 40 0.22 -7.21 8.34
CA PRO A 40 1.06 -6.02 8.28
C PRO A 40 2.26 -6.20 7.35
N LEU A 41 2.70 -5.09 6.77
CA LEU A 41 3.84 -4.98 5.86
C LEU A 41 4.95 -4.18 6.54
N GLY A 42 6.20 -4.62 6.37
CA GLY A 42 7.39 -4.03 6.99
C GLY A 42 8.15 -5.03 7.86
N GLY A 43 9.38 -4.67 8.24
CA GLY A 43 10.24 -5.44 9.13
C GLY A 43 10.05 -5.18 10.63
N MET A 44 10.98 -5.73 11.41
CA MET A 44 11.05 -5.70 12.87
C MET A 44 11.72 -4.43 13.40
N GLY A 45 11.04 -3.71 14.30
CA GLY A 45 11.58 -2.59 15.09
C GLY A 45 11.26 -1.21 14.50
N HIS A 46 11.39 -0.08 15.21
CA HIS A 46 11.95 0.20 16.53
C HIS A 46 13.31 -0.42 16.86
N LEU A 47 14.16 -0.63 15.85
CA LEU A 47 15.57 -0.92 16.08
C LEU A 47 16.34 0.39 16.30
N MET A 48 16.58 0.72 17.57
CA MET A 48 17.39 1.88 17.94
C MET A 48 18.88 1.51 17.82
N VAL A 49 19.43 1.61 16.60
CA VAL A 49 20.86 1.34 16.36
C VAL A 49 21.70 2.50 16.93
N ALA A 50 22.16 2.32 18.17
CA ALA A 50 22.85 3.36 18.97
C ALA A 50 24.19 3.86 18.42
N GLN A 51 24.63 3.41 17.23
CA GLN A 51 25.89 3.79 16.59
C GLN A 51 25.71 4.56 15.27
N CYS A 52 24.48 4.87 14.85
CA CYS A 52 24.25 5.73 13.69
C CYS A 52 23.20 6.79 14.02
N PHE A 53 23.54 8.07 13.81
CA PHE A 53 22.65 9.23 14.04
C PHE A 53 21.43 9.29 13.09
N LYS A 54 21.14 8.21 12.35
CA LYS A 54 19.93 7.97 11.57
C LYS A 54 19.23 6.69 12.06
N CYS A 55 18.24 6.86 12.93
CA CYS A 55 17.32 5.76 13.30
C CYS A 55 16.50 5.32 12.09
N HIS A 56 16.88 4.20 11.47
CA HIS A 56 16.06 3.52 10.48
C HIS A 56 14.92 2.81 11.23
N ARG A 57 13.78 3.50 11.35
CA ARG A 57 12.59 2.98 11.99
C ARG A 57 11.83 2.18 10.94
N SER A 58 11.82 0.84 11.04
CA SER A 58 11.23 -0.01 9.99
C SER A 58 9.76 0.32 9.71
N GLY A 59 9.03 0.71 10.77
CA GLY A 59 7.60 1.00 10.69
C GLY A 59 6.76 -0.19 10.23
N SER A 60 5.46 0.01 10.15
CA SER A 60 4.56 -0.96 9.51
C SER A 60 3.38 -0.28 8.84
N ILE A 61 2.89 -0.87 7.75
CA ILE A 61 1.65 -0.47 7.07
C ILE A 61 0.80 -1.73 6.91
N SER A 62 -0.44 -1.71 7.38
CA SER A 62 -1.34 -2.85 7.16
C SER A 62 -2.00 -2.76 5.79
N ARG A 63 -2.07 -3.88 5.06
CA ARG A 63 -2.94 -3.99 3.90
C ARG A 63 -4.14 -4.85 4.26
N GLY A 64 -5.34 -4.27 4.20
CA GLY A 64 -6.59 -4.97 4.51
C GLY A 64 -6.88 -6.08 3.49
N PHE A 65 -7.74 -7.05 3.85
CA PHE A 65 -8.16 -8.09 2.91
C PHE A 65 -8.84 -7.53 1.64
N ARG A 66 -9.40 -6.32 1.72
CA ARG A 66 -9.94 -5.55 0.59
C ARG A 66 -8.86 -4.83 -0.24
N GLY A 67 -7.57 -5.13 -0.06
CA GLY A 67 -6.48 -4.55 -0.86
C GLY A 67 -6.01 -3.14 -0.47
N GLU A 68 -6.82 -2.41 0.31
CA GLU A 68 -6.56 -1.05 0.81
C GLU A 68 -5.41 -0.97 1.84
N PHE A 69 -4.59 0.08 1.77
CA PHE A 69 -3.52 0.36 2.75
C PHE A 69 -4.03 1.24 3.90
N LYS A 70 -3.76 0.83 5.15
CA LYS A 70 -4.26 1.44 6.40
C LYS A 70 -3.31 1.16 7.57
N HIS A 71 -3.63 1.66 8.77
CA HIS A 71 -2.82 1.45 9.99
C HIS A 71 -1.34 1.78 9.73
N PHE A 72 -1.09 3.02 9.31
CA PHE A 72 0.25 3.52 9.07
C PHE A 72 0.92 3.75 10.44
N GLN A 73 1.90 2.91 10.75
CA GLN A 73 2.70 2.89 11.98
C GLN A 73 4.15 3.28 11.66
N ILE A 74 4.32 4.26 10.77
CA ILE A 74 5.62 4.79 10.35
C ILE A 74 6.25 5.62 11.49
N VAL A 75 5.42 6.39 12.20
CA VAL A 75 5.82 7.16 13.37
C VAL A 75 5.64 6.31 14.64
N PRO A 76 6.69 6.01 15.41
CA PRO A 76 6.57 5.20 16.63
C PRO A 76 5.59 5.81 17.64
N GLY A 77 4.77 4.96 18.26
CA GLY A 77 3.74 5.38 19.22
C GLY A 77 2.51 6.02 18.57
N ALA A 78 2.50 6.24 17.25
CA ALA A 78 1.33 6.65 16.50
C ALA A 78 0.88 5.51 15.56
N CYS A 79 -0.43 5.37 15.42
CA CYS A 79 -1.06 4.51 14.43
C CYS A 79 -2.12 5.37 13.75
N GLU A 80 -1.93 5.65 12.46
CA GLU A 80 -2.94 6.32 11.65
C GLU A 80 -3.84 5.27 11.02
N THR A 81 -5.07 5.19 11.52
CA THR A 81 -6.02 4.12 11.19
C THR A 81 -6.72 4.33 9.85
N SER A 82 -6.78 5.57 9.35
CA SER A 82 -7.50 5.89 8.12
C SER A 82 -6.88 5.20 6.89
N PRO A 83 -7.69 4.68 5.95
CA PRO A 83 -7.18 4.08 4.73
C PRO A 83 -6.70 5.17 3.77
N MET A 84 -5.51 4.99 3.21
CA MET A 84 -4.98 5.87 2.18
C MET A 84 -5.49 5.45 0.81
N MET A 85 -6.67 5.97 0.43
CA MET A 85 -7.38 5.53 -0.78
C MET A 85 -6.63 5.76 -2.10
N ALA A 86 -5.64 6.65 -2.14
CA ALA A 86 -4.74 6.83 -3.29
C ALA A 86 -3.67 5.72 -3.42
N ASN A 87 -3.38 4.98 -2.35
CA ASN A 87 -2.40 3.90 -2.35
C ASN A 87 -3.12 2.62 -2.79
N GLN A 88 -2.91 2.20 -4.04
CA GLN A 88 -3.66 1.09 -4.65
C GLN A 88 -2.83 0.36 -5.70
N PHE A 89 -3.22 -0.89 -5.94
CA PHE A 89 -2.87 -1.57 -7.19
C PHE A 89 -4.06 -1.50 -8.14
N SER A 90 -3.80 -1.27 -9.43
CA SER A 90 -4.82 -1.24 -10.48
C SER A 90 -4.40 -2.11 -11.67
N VAL A 91 -5.38 -2.73 -12.33
CA VAL A 91 -5.20 -3.54 -13.54
C VAL A 91 -5.91 -2.86 -14.69
N LYS A 92 -5.22 -2.76 -15.84
CA LYS A 92 -5.81 -2.26 -17.09
C LYS A 92 -5.51 -3.20 -18.24
N LEU A 93 -6.56 -3.58 -18.97
CA LEU A 93 -6.48 -4.31 -20.24
C LEU A 93 -6.75 -3.40 -21.44
N HIS A 94 -6.00 -3.60 -22.53
CA HIS A 94 -5.98 -2.67 -23.68
C HIS A 94 -5.60 -3.37 -24.99
N PRO A 95 -6.27 -3.14 -26.13
CA PRO A 95 -5.69 -3.42 -27.45
C PRO A 95 -4.63 -2.36 -27.79
N SER A 96 -3.61 -2.70 -28.57
CA SER A 96 -2.44 -1.88 -28.94
C SER A 96 -2.65 -0.35 -29.17
N ALA A 97 -2.04 0.50 -28.33
CA ALA A 97 -1.47 1.81 -28.73
C ALA A 97 -0.56 2.39 -27.63
N ILE A 98 0.45 3.18 -28.02
CA ILE A 98 1.31 3.99 -27.14
C ILE A 98 0.63 5.36 -26.92
N ILE A 99 0.55 5.82 -25.67
CA ILE A 99 0.36 7.24 -25.34
C ILE A 99 1.26 7.62 -24.16
N LEU A 100 2.03 8.69 -24.36
CA LEU A 100 2.98 9.30 -23.41
C LEU A 100 2.26 10.25 -22.43
N PHE A 101 3.04 10.96 -21.61
CA PHE A 101 2.71 12.09 -20.72
C PHE A 101 2.39 11.83 -19.23
N ILE A 102 3.26 12.46 -18.43
CA ILE A 102 3.11 13.04 -17.08
C ILE A 102 3.11 12.08 -15.88
N ASN A 103 4.30 12.03 -15.25
CA ASN A 103 4.56 11.92 -13.81
C ASN A 103 3.99 10.73 -13.02
N CYS A 104 4.27 9.51 -13.48
CA CYS A 104 4.81 8.39 -12.69
C CYS A 104 4.90 7.17 -13.63
N TRP A 105 6.08 6.92 -14.22
CA TRP A 105 6.20 5.94 -15.30
C TRP A 105 6.49 4.52 -14.79
N LEU A 106 5.48 3.67 -14.84
CA LEU A 106 5.68 2.28 -15.23
C LEU A 106 4.48 1.75 -16.03
N LYS A 107 4.72 1.34 -17.28
CA LYS A 107 3.72 0.71 -18.18
C LYS A 107 4.35 -0.52 -18.83
N ILE A 108 3.67 -1.67 -18.78
CA ILE A 108 4.03 -2.90 -19.53
C ILE A 108 2.77 -3.41 -20.28
N PHE A 109 2.96 -4.05 -21.44
CA PHE A 109 2.00 -4.18 -22.55
C PHE A 109 1.99 -5.61 -23.22
N ILE A 110 0.83 -6.26 -23.54
CA ILE A 110 0.76 -7.54 -24.36
C ILE A 110 -0.60 -7.76 -25.17
N SER A 111 -0.89 -7.09 -26.30
CA SER A 111 -2.25 -6.92 -26.94
C SER A 111 -3.24 -8.13 -27.07
N ARG A 112 -4.54 -7.98 -26.69
CA ARG A 112 -5.69 -8.83 -27.21
C ARG A 112 -6.10 -8.32 -28.60
N GLU A 113 -6.42 -9.26 -29.50
CA GLU A 113 -6.60 -8.98 -30.93
C GLU A 113 -8.06 -9.04 -31.42
N SER A 114 -8.99 -9.71 -30.72
CA SER A 114 -10.33 -10.01 -31.28
C SER A 114 -11.52 -9.47 -30.45
N GLY A 115 -11.28 -8.61 -29.46
CA GLY A 115 -12.36 -8.03 -28.62
C GLY A 115 -12.18 -6.54 -28.29
N ASN A 116 -13.18 -5.71 -28.62
CA ASN A 116 -13.26 -4.29 -28.23
C ASN A 116 -13.54 -4.07 -26.72
N LYS A 117 -13.50 -5.13 -25.89
CA LYS A 117 -13.77 -5.10 -24.45
C LYS A 117 -12.54 -4.54 -23.72
N LYS A 118 -12.73 -3.48 -22.94
CA LYS A 118 -11.68 -2.81 -22.16
C LYS A 118 -12.04 -2.88 -20.69
N TYR A 119 -11.20 -3.54 -19.90
CA TYR A 119 -11.35 -3.62 -18.45
C TYR A 119 -10.30 -2.74 -17.77
N ALA A 120 -10.73 -1.89 -16.86
CA ALA A 120 -9.87 -1.12 -15.98
C ALA A 120 -10.50 -1.14 -14.58
N SER A 121 -9.72 -1.55 -13.58
CA SER A 121 -10.22 -1.70 -12.22
C SER A 121 -9.13 -1.46 -11.19
N VAL A 122 -9.51 -0.84 -10.07
CA VAL A 122 -8.71 -0.80 -8.86
C VAL A 122 -8.90 -2.13 -8.14
N LEU A 123 -7.81 -2.76 -7.70
CA LEU A 123 -7.80 -4.08 -7.03
C LEU A 123 -8.26 -4.00 -5.56
N SER A 124 -9.35 -3.28 -5.31
CA SER A 124 -9.87 -2.94 -3.99
C SER A 124 -11.39 -3.18 -3.92
N PRO A 125 -11.85 -4.41 -3.63
CA PRO A 125 -13.26 -4.77 -3.75
C PRO A 125 -14.17 -4.09 -2.71
N GLY A 126 -15.40 -3.83 -3.14
CA GLY A 126 -16.46 -3.25 -2.31
C GLY A 126 -16.51 -1.72 -2.34
N GLN A 127 -17.44 -1.17 -1.55
CA GLN A 127 -17.65 0.27 -1.44
C GLN A 127 -16.78 0.86 -0.32
N HIS A 128 -16.06 1.94 -0.65
CA HIS A 128 -15.10 2.60 0.24
C HIS A 128 -15.66 3.91 0.78
N GLU A 129 -15.68 4.07 2.10
CA GLU A 129 -16.01 5.36 2.74
C GLU A 129 -14.90 6.37 2.44
N GLY A 130 -15.26 7.61 2.11
CA GLY A 130 -14.29 8.68 1.79
C GLY A 130 -13.95 8.85 0.30
N LEU A 131 -14.52 8.04 -0.60
CA LEU A 131 -14.59 8.42 -2.01
C LEU A 131 -15.51 9.65 -2.15
N GLY A 132 -15.01 10.70 -2.80
CA GLY A 132 -15.75 11.93 -3.09
C GLY A 132 -16.97 11.70 -3.99
N LYS A 133 -17.72 12.76 -4.29
CA LYS A 133 -18.86 12.63 -5.20
C LYS A 133 -18.35 12.23 -6.60
N PRO A 134 -19.14 11.52 -7.43
CA PRO A 134 -18.72 11.15 -8.79
C PRO A 134 -18.32 12.33 -9.69
N SER A 135 -18.73 13.56 -9.32
CA SER A 135 -18.35 14.82 -9.96
C SER A 135 -16.94 15.33 -9.61
N ASP A 136 -16.31 14.82 -8.55
CA ASP A 136 -14.96 15.23 -8.16
C ASP A 136 -13.92 14.64 -9.12
N HIS A 137 -13.04 15.48 -9.68
CA HIS A 137 -11.96 15.07 -10.60
C HIS A 137 -10.77 14.36 -9.90
N GLY A 138 -10.99 13.79 -8.72
CA GLY A 138 -9.97 13.10 -7.92
C GLY A 138 -10.01 11.57 -8.08
N ILE A 139 -9.65 10.87 -7.00
CA ILE A 139 -9.66 9.39 -6.92
C ILE A 139 -11.04 8.76 -7.17
N SER A 140 -12.12 9.51 -6.99
CA SER A 140 -13.51 9.18 -7.37
C SER A 140 -13.66 8.79 -8.84
N SER A 141 -12.80 9.29 -9.73
CA SER A 141 -12.79 8.98 -11.16
C SER A 141 -12.20 7.60 -11.51
N TRP A 142 -11.59 6.89 -10.55
CA TRP A 142 -10.94 5.61 -10.81
C TRP A 142 -11.96 4.46 -10.91
N GLY A 143 -11.55 3.34 -11.52
CA GLY A 143 -12.40 2.17 -11.73
C GLY A 143 -12.67 1.35 -10.47
N TRP A 144 -13.43 1.89 -9.51
CA TRP A 144 -13.86 1.17 -8.29
C TRP A 144 -15.03 0.19 -8.57
N ASN A 145 -14.87 -0.67 -9.59
CA ASN A 145 -15.91 -1.55 -10.12
C ASN A 145 -15.72 -3.03 -9.77
N LEU A 146 -14.83 -3.34 -8.81
CA LEU A 146 -14.51 -4.71 -8.41
C LEU A 146 -15.52 -5.22 -7.38
N SER A 147 -16.29 -6.27 -7.71
CA SER A 147 -17.37 -6.77 -6.84
C SER A 147 -16.83 -7.51 -5.62
N GLY A 148 -15.72 -8.24 -5.79
CA GLY A 148 -15.11 -9.06 -4.75
C GLY A 148 -15.69 -10.46 -4.61
N GLN A 149 -16.73 -10.81 -5.37
CA GLN A 149 -17.38 -12.14 -5.27
C GLN A 149 -16.46 -13.28 -5.73
N HIS A 150 -15.49 -13.01 -6.62
CA HIS A 150 -14.47 -13.96 -7.04
C HIS A 150 -13.07 -13.53 -6.60
N SER A 151 -13.01 -12.78 -5.49
CA SER A 151 -11.77 -12.31 -4.87
C SER A 151 -11.57 -12.99 -3.52
N THR A 152 -10.43 -13.67 -3.33
CA THR A 152 -10.09 -14.38 -2.10
C THR A 152 -8.81 -13.84 -1.48
N TYR A 153 -8.78 -13.76 -0.15
CA TYR A 153 -7.62 -13.33 0.63
C TYR A 153 -7.18 -14.43 1.57
N HIS A 154 -5.90 -14.79 1.52
CA HIS A 154 -5.27 -15.78 2.38
C HIS A 154 -4.11 -15.14 3.15
N ALA A 155 -4.02 -15.42 4.45
CA ALA A 155 -3.01 -14.87 5.33
C ALA A 155 -2.24 -15.98 6.05
N LEU A 156 -0.91 -15.92 6.01
CA LEU A 156 -0.01 -16.74 6.83
C LEU A 156 1.27 -15.94 7.04
N PHE A 157 1.29 -15.10 8.08
CA PHE A 157 2.39 -14.19 8.41
C PHE A 157 3.76 -14.90 8.32
N PRO A 158 4.79 -14.29 7.67
CA PRO A 158 4.87 -12.92 7.14
C PRO A 158 4.40 -12.77 5.69
N ARG A 159 3.52 -13.66 5.22
CA ARG A 159 3.01 -13.68 3.83
C ARG A 159 1.50 -13.52 3.80
N ALA A 160 1.01 -12.95 2.71
CA ALA A 160 -0.41 -13.05 2.36
C ALA A 160 -0.57 -13.12 0.84
N TRP A 161 -1.75 -13.51 0.41
CA TRP A 161 -2.11 -13.66 -1.00
C TRP A 161 -3.50 -13.06 -1.23
N THR A 162 -3.65 -12.28 -2.29
CA THR A 162 -4.96 -11.90 -2.82
C THR A 162 -5.09 -12.48 -4.22
N ILE A 163 -6.12 -13.28 -4.45
CA ILE A 163 -6.40 -13.93 -5.72
C ILE A 163 -7.71 -13.36 -6.26
N TYR A 164 -7.65 -12.79 -7.45
CA TYR A 164 -8.80 -12.30 -8.21
C TYR A 164 -8.98 -13.27 -9.40
N ASP A 165 -10.08 -14.02 -9.40
CA ASP A 165 -10.31 -15.10 -10.37
C ASP A 165 -11.49 -14.72 -11.27
N GLY A 166 -11.21 -14.22 -12.49
CA GLY A 166 -12.24 -13.68 -13.37
C GLY A 166 -12.70 -12.26 -13.03
N GLU A 167 -11.99 -11.54 -12.17
CA GLU A 167 -12.22 -10.12 -11.86
C GLU A 167 -10.93 -9.30 -12.10
N PRO A 168 -10.98 -8.15 -12.82
CA PRO A 168 -12.14 -7.54 -13.48
C PRO A 168 -12.47 -8.15 -14.87
N ASP A 169 -11.64 -9.06 -15.38
CA ASP A 169 -11.84 -9.74 -16.67
C ASP A 169 -12.08 -11.25 -16.40
N PRO A 170 -13.23 -11.83 -16.81
CA PRO A 170 -13.54 -13.25 -16.65
C PRO A 170 -12.49 -14.23 -17.18
N GLU A 171 -11.67 -13.79 -18.14
CA GLU A 171 -10.63 -14.60 -18.79
C GLU A 171 -9.21 -14.33 -18.23
N LEU A 172 -9.11 -13.64 -17.09
CA LEU A 172 -7.84 -13.32 -16.44
C LEU A 172 -7.88 -13.68 -14.95
N LYS A 173 -6.89 -14.45 -14.51
CA LYS A 173 -6.62 -14.69 -13.10
C LYS A 173 -5.41 -13.88 -12.65
N VAL A 174 -5.61 -13.04 -11.63
CA VAL A 174 -4.58 -12.18 -11.04
C VAL A 174 -4.29 -12.66 -9.63
N SER A 175 -3.04 -13.01 -9.34
CA SER A 175 -2.61 -13.39 -7.99
C SER A 175 -1.54 -12.43 -7.50
N CYS A 176 -1.78 -11.76 -6.38
CA CYS A 176 -0.84 -10.90 -5.68
C CYS A 176 -0.33 -11.62 -4.44
N ARG A 177 0.96 -11.93 -4.35
CA ARG A 177 1.62 -12.43 -3.14
C ARG A 177 2.39 -11.30 -2.48
N GLN A 178 2.00 -10.92 -1.27
CA GLN A 178 2.74 -9.97 -0.44
C GLN A 178 3.65 -10.70 0.55
N ILE A 179 4.86 -10.18 0.75
CA ILE A 179 5.90 -10.77 1.59
C ILE A 179 6.55 -9.65 2.41
N SER A 180 6.65 -9.84 3.71
CA SER A 180 7.46 -8.99 4.60
C SER A 180 8.72 -9.74 5.05
N PRO A 181 9.84 -9.05 5.28
CA PRO A 181 11.07 -9.68 5.75
C PRO A 181 10.92 -10.04 7.24
N PHE A 182 10.58 -11.29 7.52
CA PHE A 182 10.56 -11.83 8.87
C PHE A 182 11.21 -13.21 8.85
N ILE A 183 12.53 -13.20 9.02
CA ILE A 183 13.43 -14.34 8.81
C ILE A 183 13.99 -14.74 10.18
N PRO A 184 13.62 -15.91 10.74
CA PRO A 184 14.16 -16.40 12.00
C PRO A 184 15.69 -16.35 12.03
N HIS A 185 16.24 -15.90 13.16
CA HIS A 185 17.69 -15.74 13.39
C HIS A 185 18.43 -14.71 12.50
N ASN A 186 17.75 -14.01 11.59
CA ASN A 186 18.34 -12.92 10.79
C ASN A 186 17.70 -11.57 11.13
N TYR A 187 18.21 -10.93 12.18
CA TYR A 187 17.72 -9.62 12.64
C TYR A 187 18.03 -8.48 11.66
N ARG A 188 19.10 -8.59 10.86
CA ARG A 188 19.50 -7.54 9.90
C ARG A 188 18.43 -7.39 8.83
N ASP A 189 18.20 -8.44 8.06
CA ASP A 189 17.28 -8.37 6.93
C ASP A 189 15.84 -8.30 7.42
N SER A 190 15.52 -8.94 8.55
CA SER A 190 14.19 -8.79 9.17
C SER A 190 13.91 -7.39 9.67
N SER A 191 14.91 -6.52 9.89
CA SER A 191 14.69 -5.12 10.32
C SER A 191 14.51 -4.14 9.16
N LEU A 192 14.52 -4.62 7.91
CA LEU A 192 14.38 -3.75 6.74
C LEU A 192 12.94 -3.23 6.63
N PRO A 193 12.74 -1.91 6.36
CA PRO A 193 11.42 -1.28 6.13
C PRO A 193 10.72 -1.73 4.82
N THR A 194 10.97 -2.94 4.34
CA THR A 194 10.52 -3.37 3.01
C THR A 194 9.31 -4.31 3.01
N ALA A 195 8.56 -4.28 1.91
CA ALA A 195 7.58 -5.29 1.56
C ALA A 195 7.61 -5.54 0.04
N VAL A 196 7.54 -6.82 -0.34
CA VAL A 196 7.58 -7.25 -1.75
C VAL A 196 6.20 -7.74 -2.18
N PHE A 197 5.74 -7.26 -3.33
CA PHE A 197 4.54 -7.74 -4.02
C PHE A 197 4.94 -8.45 -5.30
N VAL A 198 4.65 -9.75 -5.37
CA VAL A 198 4.84 -10.58 -6.56
C VAL A 198 3.49 -10.74 -7.24
N TYR A 199 3.38 -10.32 -8.49
CA TYR A 199 2.18 -10.53 -9.29
C TYR A 199 2.34 -11.70 -10.24
N THR A 200 1.35 -12.59 -10.27
CA THR A 200 1.22 -13.67 -11.24
C THR A 200 -0.06 -13.46 -12.03
N LEU A 201 0.05 -13.41 -13.35
CA LEU A 201 -1.03 -13.15 -14.27
C LEU A 201 -1.20 -14.37 -15.18
N VAL A 202 -2.36 -15.00 -15.10
CA VAL A 202 -2.69 -16.19 -15.91
C VAL A 202 -3.85 -15.84 -16.82
N ASN A 203 -3.58 -15.79 -18.11
CA ASN A 203 -4.60 -15.67 -19.15
C ASN A 203 -5.28 -17.03 -19.33
N THR A 204 -6.55 -17.13 -18.95
CA THR A 204 -7.37 -18.35 -19.14
C THR A 204 -8.18 -18.30 -20.44
N GLY A 205 -8.31 -17.11 -21.05
CA GLY A 205 -8.93 -16.91 -22.35
C GLY A 205 -8.09 -17.44 -23.52
N LYS A 206 -8.75 -17.66 -24.66
CA LYS A 206 -8.11 -18.11 -25.91
C LYS A 206 -7.33 -16.99 -26.62
N GLU A 207 -7.62 -15.73 -26.30
CA GLU A 207 -6.97 -14.54 -26.88
C GLU A 207 -5.81 -14.01 -26.02
N ARG A 208 -4.74 -13.53 -26.65
CA ARG A 208 -3.52 -12.99 -26.01
C ARG A 208 -3.80 -11.80 -25.06
N ALA A 209 -3.75 -11.95 -23.74
CA ALA A 209 -4.13 -10.88 -22.81
C ALA A 209 -3.14 -9.72 -22.61
N LYS A 210 -3.55 -8.47 -22.84
CA LYS A 210 -2.76 -7.26 -22.50
C LYS A 210 -3.04 -6.86 -21.09
N VAL A 211 -2.06 -7.03 -20.22
CA VAL A 211 -2.18 -6.61 -18.82
C VAL A 211 -1.14 -5.56 -18.51
N SER A 212 -1.60 -4.39 -18.08
CA SER A 212 -0.79 -3.38 -17.42
C SER A 212 -1.15 -3.40 -15.93
N LEU A 213 -0.14 -3.62 -15.09
CA LEU A 213 -0.22 -3.44 -13.63
C LEU A 213 0.28 -2.05 -13.28
N LEU A 214 -0.44 -1.36 -12.40
CA LEU A 214 -0.09 -0.05 -11.88
C LEU A 214 -0.09 -0.11 -10.35
N LEU A 215 0.97 0.40 -9.73
CA LEU A 215 1.00 0.77 -8.33
C LEU A 215 0.88 2.29 -8.24
N THR A 216 -0.15 2.79 -7.53
CA THR A 216 -0.26 4.19 -7.13
C THR A 216 0.10 4.31 -5.65
N TRP A 217 0.81 5.38 -5.31
CA TRP A 217 1.21 5.66 -3.93
C TRP A 217 1.31 7.16 -3.71
N ALA A 218 0.69 7.66 -2.63
CA ALA A 218 0.79 9.06 -2.24
C ALA A 218 2.03 9.29 -1.38
N ASN A 219 2.74 10.40 -1.62
CA ASN A 219 3.84 10.86 -0.78
C ASN A 219 3.26 11.39 0.54
N SER A 220 3.23 10.51 1.54
CA SER A 220 2.52 10.67 2.81
C SER A 220 3.02 9.65 3.82
N ILE A 221 3.00 10.00 5.10
CA ILE A 221 3.24 9.07 6.21
C ILE A 221 1.94 8.66 6.94
N GLY A 222 0.79 9.08 6.40
CA GLY A 222 -0.54 8.88 6.97
C GLY A 222 -1.31 10.20 7.15
N GLY A 223 -2.64 10.09 7.21
CA GLY A 223 -3.53 11.19 7.61
C GLY A 223 -3.39 12.40 6.71
N ILE A 224 -3.35 13.59 7.30
CA ILE A 224 -3.22 14.86 6.57
C ILE A 224 -1.77 15.22 6.18
N SER A 225 -0.77 14.35 6.41
CA SER A 225 0.64 14.70 6.16
C SER A 225 0.94 15.06 4.70
N HIS A 226 0.19 14.47 3.75
CA HIS A 226 0.23 14.79 2.32
C HIS A 226 -0.10 16.27 1.99
N LEU A 227 -0.72 17.01 2.91
CA LEU A 227 -1.04 18.44 2.77
C LEU A 227 0.08 19.37 3.27
N SER A 228 1.17 18.84 3.84
CA SER A 228 2.19 19.65 4.54
C SER A 228 3.16 20.45 3.65
N GLY A 229 2.98 20.35 2.33
CA GLY A 229 3.82 21.00 1.32
C GLY A 229 5.21 20.39 1.17
N ASP A 230 5.98 20.90 0.20
CA ASP A 230 7.40 20.59 -0.02
C ASP A 230 7.73 19.09 -0.23
N HIS A 231 6.76 18.33 -0.75
CA HIS A 231 6.93 16.92 -1.12
C HIS A 231 7.43 16.79 -2.56
N VAL A 232 8.47 15.99 -2.78
CA VAL A 232 9.09 15.79 -4.11
C VAL A 232 9.12 14.30 -4.43
N ASN A 233 8.82 13.96 -5.69
CA ASN A 233 8.88 12.59 -6.21
C ASN A 233 9.89 12.56 -7.36
N GLU A 234 10.93 11.74 -7.25
CA GLU A 234 12.00 11.62 -8.25
C GLU A 234 12.05 10.19 -8.81
N SER A 235 12.12 10.02 -10.13
CA SER A 235 12.29 8.70 -10.73
C SER A 235 13.77 8.36 -10.89
N PHE A 236 14.16 7.14 -10.52
CA PHE A 236 15.53 6.65 -10.69
C PHE A 236 15.56 5.33 -11.50
N ILE A 237 16.73 5.00 -12.02
CA ILE A 237 17.06 3.69 -12.58
C ILE A 237 18.41 3.28 -11.95
N GLY A 238 18.41 2.16 -11.22
CA GLY A 238 19.61 1.61 -10.59
C GLY A 238 20.44 0.78 -11.59
N GLU A 239 21.71 0.58 -11.25
CA GLU A 239 22.68 -0.14 -12.10
C GLU A 239 22.25 -1.58 -12.42
N ASP A 240 21.55 -2.24 -11.49
CA ASP A 240 20.97 -3.58 -11.64
C ASP A 240 19.72 -3.65 -12.56
N GLY A 241 19.38 -2.56 -13.26
CA GLY A 241 18.18 -2.48 -14.13
C GLY A 241 16.86 -2.36 -13.37
N VAL A 242 16.91 -2.08 -12.06
CA VAL A 242 15.75 -1.81 -11.20
C VAL A 242 15.34 -0.33 -11.37
N SER A 243 14.14 -0.08 -11.88
CA SER A 243 13.59 1.28 -11.97
C SER A 243 12.68 1.57 -10.78
N GLY A 244 12.45 2.86 -10.47
CA GLY A 244 11.55 3.19 -9.39
C GLY A 244 11.33 4.68 -9.15
N VAL A 245 10.67 4.98 -8.04
CA VAL A 245 10.40 6.34 -7.57
C VAL A 245 10.84 6.50 -6.13
N LEU A 246 11.54 7.60 -5.87
CA LEU A 246 11.96 8.09 -4.57
C LEU A 246 10.98 9.17 -4.12
N LEU A 247 10.42 9.02 -2.93
CA LEU A 247 9.45 9.94 -2.33
C LEU A 247 10.14 10.69 -1.19
N HIS A 248 10.46 11.95 -1.44
CA HIS A 248 10.99 12.86 -0.43
C HIS A 248 9.81 13.44 0.34
N HIS A 249 9.62 12.99 1.57
CA HIS A 249 8.65 13.57 2.49
C HIS A 249 9.35 14.56 3.42
N LYS A 250 8.67 15.69 3.71
CA LYS A 250 9.20 16.82 4.48
C LYS A 250 9.78 16.42 5.86
N GLN A 251 9.23 15.37 6.47
CA GLN A 251 9.66 14.84 7.77
C GLN A 251 10.77 13.78 7.65
N ILE A 252 11.84 14.07 6.91
CA ILE A 252 13.09 13.27 6.80
C ILE A 252 12.81 11.76 6.71
N LEU A 253 11.90 11.38 5.81
CA LEU A 253 11.64 10.01 5.41
C LEU A 253 11.79 9.95 3.89
N ILE A 254 12.59 8.98 3.42
CA ILE A 254 12.83 8.75 2.01
C ILE A 254 12.29 7.36 1.70
N MET A 255 11.07 7.33 1.19
CA MET A 255 10.44 6.08 0.79
C MET A 255 10.82 5.75 -0.66
N TYR A 256 11.14 4.49 -0.92
CA TYR A 256 11.55 3.96 -2.21
C TYR A 256 10.49 2.97 -2.71
N ILE A 257 10.14 3.08 -3.99
CA ILE A 257 9.27 2.11 -4.68
C ILE A 257 10.03 1.63 -5.91
N GLY A 258 10.51 0.39 -5.87
CA GLY A 258 11.30 -0.24 -6.93
C GLY A 258 10.53 -1.31 -7.70
N PHE A 259 10.90 -1.49 -8.96
CA PHE A 259 10.36 -2.48 -9.88
C PHE A 259 11.48 -3.26 -10.59
N ALA A 260 11.38 -4.59 -10.60
CA ALA A 260 12.31 -5.45 -11.33
C ALA A 260 11.62 -6.14 -12.52
N ASN A 261 12.13 -5.86 -13.72
CA ASN A 261 11.56 -6.26 -15.01
C ASN A 261 11.48 -7.78 -15.23
N THR A 262 12.27 -8.59 -14.53
CA THR A 262 12.43 -10.02 -14.82
C THR A 262 11.22 -10.89 -14.45
N MET A 263 10.39 -10.52 -13.45
CA MET A 263 9.15 -11.26 -13.14
C MET A 263 7.99 -10.40 -12.62
N GLY A 264 8.01 -9.07 -12.80
CA GLY A 264 6.93 -8.19 -12.34
C GLY A 264 6.89 -7.98 -10.82
N PHE A 265 8.07 -7.87 -10.20
CA PHE A 265 8.21 -7.59 -8.78
C PHE A 265 8.05 -6.10 -8.48
N TRP A 266 7.29 -5.78 -7.45
CA TRP A 266 7.28 -4.46 -6.82
C TRP A 266 7.82 -4.56 -5.41
N SER A 267 8.74 -3.68 -5.03
CA SER A 267 9.24 -3.56 -3.65
C SER A 267 8.98 -2.16 -3.14
N ILE A 268 8.28 -2.05 -2.02
CA ILE A 268 8.17 -0.80 -1.24
C ILE A 268 9.22 -0.87 -0.14
N VAL A 269 9.94 0.21 0.11
CA VAL A 269 10.88 0.38 1.23
C VAL A 269 10.55 1.73 1.87
N ILE A 270 10.14 1.71 3.15
CA ILE A 270 9.65 2.87 3.93
C ILE A 270 10.81 3.71 4.48
#